data_AF-A0A967RKT5-F1
#
_entry.id   AF-A0A967RKT5-F1
#
_cell.length_a   1.000
_cell.length_b   1.000
_cell.length_c   1.000
_cell.angle_alpha   90.00
_cell.angle_beta   90.00
_cell.angle_gamma   90.00
#
_symmetry.space_group_name_H-M   'P 1'
#
loop_
_entity.id
_entity.type
_entity.pdbx_description
1 polymer ?
#
loop_
_entity_poly.entity_id
_entity_poly.type
_entity_poly.pdbx_seq_one_letter_code
_entity_poly.pdbx_strand_id
1 'polypeptide(L)'
;MKLPKLEKPEKYVGLYIFDFGDHVGTGFTAREVAELLESEKYRDCKVYKIHKAYPDGKIELKGIRSEIFQLEAGMFLYERDLETATRDFKALVKSAVKSAPPCRAKVHLAKYSDDKFVVSIIYPAEYDDEISSWLLEARYKTTGAAEGGIEAVQRYYEQQPQILERHQLFGESELISRTGPELLASVKLAVQR
;
A
#
# COMPACT_ATOMS: atom_id res chain seq x y z
N MET A 1 25.01 -6.03 -6.42
CA MET A 1 23.85 -6.94 -6.29
C MET A 1 23.87 -7.95 -7.44
N LYS A 2 23.73 -9.25 -7.17
CA LYS A 2 23.55 -10.30 -8.20
C LYS A 2 22.24 -11.03 -7.91
N LEU A 3 21.30 -10.97 -8.83
CA LEU A 3 19.97 -11.57 -8.66
C LEU A 3 19.99 -13.06 -8.99
N PRO A 4 19.17 -13.88 -8.32
CA PRO A 4 18.95 -15.26 -8.74
C PRO A 4 18.27 -15.31 -10.11
N LYS A 5 18.43 -16.43 -10.81
CA LYS A 5 17.64 -16.71 -12.01
C LYS A 5 16.20 -17.01 -11.57
N LEU A 6 15.25 -16.22 -12.08
CA LEU A 6 13.83 -16.40 -11.79
C LEU A 6 13.16 -17.23 -12.89
N GLU A 7 12.36 -18.20 -12.50
CA GLU A 7 11.43 -18.87 -13.41
C GLU A 7 10.12 -18.08 -13.45
N LYS A 8 9.62 -17.76 -14.66
CA LYS A 8 8.43 -16.91 -14.86
C LYS A 8 8.53 -15.57 -14.10
N PRO A 9 9.50 -14.70 -14.45
CA PRO A 9 9.76 -13.43 -13.79
C PRO A 9 8.51 -12.55 -13.59
N GLU A 10 7.54 -12.63 -14.52
CA GLU A 10 6.27 -11.91 -14.48
C GLU A 10 5.46 -12.15 -13.19
N LYS A 11 5.63 -13.30 -12.53
CA LYS A 11 4.95 -13.62 -11.27
C LYS A 11 5.46 -12.83 -10.07
N TYR A 12 6.63 -12.22 -10.19
CA TYR A 12 7.27 -11.47 -9.12
C TYR A 12 6.99 -9.96 -9.20
N VAL A 13 6.27 -9.49 -10.22
CA VAL A 13 5.87 -8.07 -10.32
C VAL A 13 5.03 -7.70 -9.10
N GLY A 14 5.36 -6.57 -8.47
CA GLY A 14 4.76 -6.10 -7.22
C GLY A 14 5.40 -6.68 -5.95
N LEU A 15 6.22 -7.74 -6.07
CA LEU A 15 7.02 -8.26 -4.96
C LEU A 15 8.35 -7.51 -4.83
N TYR A 16 9.05 -7.79 -3.74
CA TYR A 16 10.24 -7.05 -3.33
C TYR A 16 11.49 -7.93 -3.36
N ILE A 17 12.61 -7.27 -3.63
CA ILE A 17 13.96 -7.77 -3.45
C ILE A 17 14.53 -7.07 -2.22
N PHE A 18 15.07 -7.89 -1.32
CA PHE A 18 15.75 -7.43 -0.11
C PHE A 18 17.25 -7.73 -0.26
N ASP A 19 18.07 -6.69 -0.22
CA ASP A 19 19.53 -6.79 -0.33
C ASP A 19 20.16 -6.76 1.06
N PHE A 20 20.60 -7.94 1.52
CA PHE A 20 21.25 -8.13 2.81
C PHE A 20 22.73 -7.72 2.80
N GLY A 21 23.27 -7.33 1.64
CA GLY A 21 24.66 -6.94 1.43
C GLY A 21 25.55 -8.10 0.96
N ASP A 22 25.50 -9.25 1.65
CA ASP A 22 26.23 -10.48 1.28
C ASP A 22 25.43 -11.38 0.32
N HIS A 23 24.10 -11.31 0.38
CA HIS A 23 23.18 -12.00 -0.51
C HIS A 23 21.90 -11.19 -0.74
N VAL A 24 21.08 -11.66 -1.67
CA VAL A 24 19.75 -11.09 -1.93
C VAL A 24 18.68 -12.15 -1.85
N GLY A 25 17.54 -11.78 -1.28
CA GLY A 25 16.31 -12.55 -1.39
C GLY A 25 15.32 -11.85 -2.32
N THR A 26 14.70 -12.61 -3.22
CA THR A 26 13.75 -12.09 -4.21
C THR A 26 12.37 -12.71 -4.00
N GLY A 27 11.32 -11.88 -4.02
CA GLY A 27 9.93 -12.34 -3.91
C GLY A 27 9.29 -12.14 -2.54
N PHE A 28 9.76 -11.17 -1.75
CA PHE A 28 9.13 -10.81 -0.48
C PHE A 28 7.84 -10.00 -0.70
N THR A 29 6.86 -10.12 0.18
CA THR A 29 5.72 -9.21 0.24
C THR A 29 6.10 -7.89 0.92
N ALA A 30 5.29 -6.84 0.75
CA ALA A 30 5.48 -5.58 1.48
C ALA A 30 5.50 -5.81 3.00
N ARG A 31 4.63 -6.69 3.50
CA ARG A 31 4.56 -7.06 4.92
C ARG A 31 5.83 -7.74 5.42
N GLU A 32 6.37 -8.70 4.67
CA GLU A 32 7.63 -9.36 5.01
C GLU A 32 8.79 -8.36 5.01
N VAL A 33 8.82 -7.43 4.06
CA VAL A 33 9.84 -6.36 4.02
C VAL A 33 9.72 -5.43 5.23
N ALA A 34 8.51 -4.99 5.57
CA ALA A 34 8.29 -4.12 6.74
C ALA A 34 8.82 -4.79 8.02
N GLU A 35 8.51 -6.08 8.22
CA GLU A 35 8.98 -6.84 9.38
C GLU A 35 10.52 -6.97 9.41
N LEU A 36 11.15 -7.20 8.26
CA LEU A 36 12.62 -7.24 8.18
C LEU A 36 13.24 -5.88 8.55
N LEU A 37 12.69 -4.77 8.05
CA LEU A 37 13.18 -3.42 8.34
C LEU A 37 12.97 -2.99 9.80
N GLU A 38 11.97 -3.55 10.48
CA GLU A 38 11.74 -3.32 11.91
C GLU A 38 12.81 -3.99 12.78
N SER A 39 13.38 -5.11 12.30
CA SER A 39 14.46 -5.81 13.01
C SER A 39 15.73 -4.95 13.08
N GLU A 40 16.37 -4.92 14.25
CA GLU A 40 17.66 -4.21 14.41
C GLU A 40 18.73 -4.71 13.43
N LYS A 41 18.66 -5.99 13.06
CA LYS A 41 19.65 -6.63 12.20
C LYS A 41 19.58 -6.16 10.74
N TYR A 42 18.40 -5.83 10.24
CA TYR A 42 18.19 -5.58 8.80
C TYR A 42 17.62 -4.19 8.47
N ARG A 43 17.50 -3.30 9.47
CA ARG A 43 16.94 -1.94 9.32
C ARG A 43 17.57 -1.11 8.21
N ASP A 44 18.89 -1.24 8.03
CA ASP A 44 19.66 -0.44 7.06
C ASP A 44 19.87 -1.15 5.70
N CYS A 45 19.23 -2.30 5.50
CA CYS A 45 19.28 -3.04 4.25
C CYS A 45 18.51 -2.33 3.14
N LYS A 46 18.90 -2.58 1.89
CA LYS A 46 18.28 -1.93 0.73
C LYS A 46 17.11 -2.76 0.20
N VAL A 47 16.05 -2.07 -0.18
CA VAL A 47 14.83 -2.67 -0.71
C VAL A 47 14.55 -2.16 -2.10
N TYR A 48 14.13 -3.07 -2.99
CA TYR A 48 13.70 -2.75 -4.34
C TYR A 48 12.37 -3.43 -4.64
N LYS A 49 11.42 -2.69 -5.24
CA LYS A 49 10.17 -3.26 -5.74
C LYS A 49 10.36 -3.66 -7.20
N ILE A 50 9.89 -4.86 -7.56
CA ILE A 50 9.89 -5.32 -8.95
C ILE A 50 8.75 -4.63 -9.66
N HIS A 51 9.08 -3.63 -10.48
CA HIS A 51 8.11 -2.82 -11.20
C HIS A 51 7.66 -3.50 -12.49
N LYS A 52 8.60 -4.10 -13.24
CA LYS A 52 8.31 -4.91 -14.43
C LYS A 52 9.25 -6.09 -14.51
N ALA A 53 8.78 -7.14 -15.16
CA ALA A 53 9.56 -8.32 -15.45
C ALA A 53 9.22 -8.84 -16.85
N TYR A 54 10.23 -9.30 -17.56
CA TYR A 54 10.14 -9.68 -18.98
C TYR A 54 10.43 -11.18 -19.15
N PRO A 55 9.87 -11.84 -20.20
CA PRO A 55 10.08 -13.27 -20.44
C PRO A 55 11.54 -13.68 -20.65
N ASP A 56 12.40 -12.75 -21.06
CA ASP A 56 13.84 -12.96 -21.25
C ASP A 56 14.64 -12.93 -19.93
N GLY A 57 13.98 -12.72 -18.79
CA GLY A 57 14.62 -12.64 -17.48
C GLY A 57 15.01 -11.22 -17.04
N LYS A 58 14.84 -10.20 -17.89
CA LYS A 58 15.08 -8.82 -17.51
C LYS A 58 14.03 -8.37 -16.49
N ILE A 59 14.45 -7.59 -15.50
CA ILE A 59 13.55 -6.96 -14.53
C ILE A 59 13.87 -5.48 -14.36
N GLU A 60 12.84 -4.66 -14.15
CA GLU A 60 12.94 -3.25 -13.81
C GLU A 60 12.63 -3.07 -12.32
N LEU A 61 13.54 -2.40 -11.62
CA LEU A 61 13.48 -2.23 -10.18
C LEU A 61 13.26 -0.77 -9.81
N LYS A 62 12.35 -0.53 -8.87
CA LYS A 62 12.17 0.76 -8.20
C LYS A 62 12.85 0.66 -6.83
N GLY A 63 13.86 1.48 -6.58
CA GLY A 63 14.46 1.58 -5.24
C GLY A 63 13.45 2.16 -4.26
N ILE A 64 13.31 1.53 -3.10
CA ILE A 64 12.34 1.94 -2.07
C ILE A 64 13.08 2.39 -0.83
N ARG A 65 12.70 3.56 -0.34
CA ARG A 65 13.14 4.11 0.94
C ARG A 65 12.49 3.33 2.08
N SER A 66 13.26 2.85 3.05
CA SER A 66 12.75 2.02 4.15
C SER A 66 11.70 2.74 4.98
N GLU A 67 11.79 4.06 5.09
CA GLU A 67 10.85 4.90 5.83
C GLU A 67 9.43 4.81 5.28
N ILE A 68 9.24 4.48 3.99
CA ILE A 68 7.90 4.43 3.39
C ILE A 68 7.02 3.35 4.02
N PHE A 69 7.60 2.27 4.52
CA PHE A 69 6.88 1.16 5.16
C PHE A 69 6.35 1.52 6.55
N GLN A 70 6.76 2.67 7.10
CA GLN A 70 6.33 3.19 8.39
C GLN A 70 5.40 4.40 8.24
N LEU A 71 5.07 4.79 7.00
CA LEU A 71 4.24 5.94 6.69
C LEU A 71 2.88 5.49 6.15
N GLU A 72 1.87 6.31 6.42
CA GLU A 72 0.56 6.19 5.76
C GLU A 72 0.46 7.25 4.66
N ALA A 73 -0.07 6.83 3.52
CA ALA A 73 -0.56 7.73 2.47
C ALA A 73 -2.09 7.67 2.45
N GLY A 74 -2.71 8.63 1.78
CA GLY A 74 -4.16 8.65 1.70
C GLY A 74 -4.66 9.50 0.56
N MET A 75 -5.92 9.28 0.20
CA MET A 75 -6.66 10.12 -0.73
C MET A 75 -7.87 10.72 -0.03
N PHE A 76 -8.05 12.02 -0.20
CA PHE A 76 -9.03 12.85 0.48
C PHE A 76 -9.91 13.53 -0.56
N LEU A 77 -11.21 13.24 -0.50
CA LEU A 77 -12.19 13.66 -1.49
C LEU A 77 -13.16 14.60 -0.78
N TYR A 78 -13.06 15.89 -1.09
CA TYR A 78 -13.76 16.94 -0.36
C TYR A 78 -15.11 17.23 -0.97
N GLU A 79 -16.14 17.28 -0.15
CA GLU A 79 -17.52 17.54 -0.57
C GLU A 79 -18.14 18.65 0.28
N ARG A 80 -19.10 19.38 -0.30
CA ARG A 80 -19.75 20.53 0.36
C ARG A 80 -20.98 20.15 1.16
N ASP A 81 -21.57 19.00 0.86
CA ASP A 81 -22.80 18.53 1.50
C ASP A 81 -22.66 17.09 2.00
N LEU A 82 -23.34 16.81 3.10
CA LEU A 82 -23.25 15.52 3.78
C LEU A 82 -23.87 14.38 2.95
N GLU A 83 -24.89 14.67 2.14
CA GLU A 83 -25.60 13.66 1.35
C GLU A 83 -24.67 13.07 0.28
N THR A 84 -24.00 13.94 -0.48
CA THR A 84 -22.98 13.58 -1.47
C THR A 84 -21.81 12.86 -0.80
N ALA A 85 -21.27 13.38 0.30
CA ALA A 85 -20.16 12.73 1.01
C ALA A 85 -20.55 11.32 1.50
N THR A 86 -21.78 11.14 1.99
CA THR A 86 -22.30 9.84 2.44
C THR A 86 -22.46 8.86 1.27
N ARG A 87 -22.97 9.33 0.13
CA ARG A 87 -23.09 8.53 -1.09
C ARG A 87 -21.71 8.06 -1.57
N ASP A 88 -20.74 8.96 -1.60
CA ASP A 88 -19.39 8.69 -2.09
C ASP A 88 -18.63 7.75 -1.13
N PHE A 89 -18.81 7.89 0.18
CA PHE A 89 -18.32 6.94 1.18
C PHE A 89 -18.89 5.53 0.95
N LYS A 90 -20.22 5.41 0.80
CA LYS A 90 -20.87 4.12 0.55
C LYS A 90 -20.44 3.51 -0.77
N ALA A 91 -20.26 4.33 -1.81
CA ALA A 91 -19.78 3.88 -3.11
C ALA A 91 -18.36 3.31 -3.01
N LEU A 92 -17.47 3.96 -2.24
CA LEU A 92 -16.11 3.50 -2.01
C LEU A 92 -16.08 2.16 -1.27
N VAL A 93 -16.84 2.05 -0.17
CA VAL A 93 -16.95 0.79 0.58
C VAL A 93 -17.53 -0.33 -0.31
N LYS A 94 -18.52 -0.01 -1.14
CA LYS A 94 -19.10 -0.98 -2.08
C LYS A 94 -18.11 -1.42 -3.16
N SER A 95 -17.16 -0.56 -3.58
CA SER A 95 -16.10 -0.96 -4.52
C SER A 95 -15.23 -2.07 -3.95
N ALA A 96 -14.90 -2.02 -2.66
CA ALA A 96 -14.12 -3.06 -1.98
C ALA A 96 -14.82 -4.42 -1.91
N VAL A 97 -16.15 -4.45 -1.95
CA VAL A 97 -16.93 -5.70 -2.03
C VAL A 97 -16.85 -6.31 -3.43
N LYS A 98 -16.74 -5.48 -4.48
CA LYS A 98 -16.65 -5.95 -5.87
C LYS A 98 -15.26 -6.44 -6.24
N SER A 99 -14.25 -5.75 -5.76
CA SER A 99 -12.84 -6.06 -5.94
C SER A 99 -12.12 -5.61 -4.69
N ALA A 100 -11.46 -6.54 -4.02
CA ALA A 100 -10.73 -6.23 -2.80
C ALA A 100 -9.59 -5.23 -3.11
N PRO A 101 -9.34 -4.24 -2.24
CA PRO A 101 -8.20 -3.33 -2.41
C PRO A 101 -6.87 -4.09 -2.32
N PRO A 102 -5.76 -3.51 -2.80
CA PRO A 102 -4.44 -4.16 -2.75
C PRO A 102 -3.92 -4.36 -1.31
N CYS A 103 -4.40 -3.58 -0.34
CA CYS A 103 -3.96 -3.65 1.05
C CYS A 103 -5.10 -3.30 2.02
N ARG A 104 -4.83 -3.46 3.31
CA ARG A 104 -5.72 -2.98 4.36
C ARG A 104 -5.74 -1.44 4.33
N ALA A 105 -6.93 -0.85 4.31
CA ALA A 105 -7.10 0.61 4.27
C ALA A 105 -8.23 1.09 5.19
N LYS A 106 -8.03 2.22 5.86
CA LYS A 106 -9.04 2.90 6.67
C LYS A 106 -9.86 3.82 5.77
N VAL A 107 -11.18 3.77 5.85
CA VAL A 107 -12.07 4.71 5.17
C VAL A 107 -12.82 5.50 6.22
N HIS A 108 -12.77 6.83 6.13
CA HIS A 108 -13.53 7.71 7.01
C HIS A 108 -14.45 8.62 6.20
N LEU A 109 -15.65 8.84 6.73
CA LEU A 109 -16.44 10.02 6.43
C LEU A 109 -16.24 10.99 7.59
N ALA A 110 -15.71 12.17 7.33
CA ALA A 110 -15.44 13.16 8.36
C ALA A 110 -15.95 14.56 7.98
N LYS A 111 -16.19 15.38 8.99
CA LYS A 111 -16.70 16.75 8.90
C LYS A 111 -15.67 17.72 9.45
N TYR A 112 -15.34 18.74 8.67
CA TYR A 112 -14.52 19.88 9.08
C TYR A 112 -15.38 21.05 9.56
N SER A 113 -16.44 21.36 8.83
CA SER A 113 -17.43 22.42 9.11
C SER A 113 -18.78 22.03 8.53
N ASP A 114 -19.82 22.84 8.75
CA ASP A 114 -21.18 22.55 8.27
C ASP A 114 -21.29 22.38 6.74
N ASP A 115 -20.35 22.94 6.00
CA ASP A 115 -20.26 22.98 4.54
C ASP A 115 -19.00 22.31 3.99
N LYS A 116 -18.28 21.54 4.82
CA LYS A 116 -17.03 20.87 4.42
C LYS A 116 -16.93 19.48 5.02
N PHE A 117 -17.04 18.49 4.15
CA PHE A 117 -16.93 17.07 4.44
C PHE A 117 -15.78 16.47 3.64
N VAL A 118 -15.29 15.32 4.11
CA VAL A 118 -14.26 14.55 3.41
C VAL A 118 -14.57 13.07 3.48
N VAL A 119 -14.43 12.39 2.35
CA VAL A 119 -14.28 10.94 2.29
C VAL A 119 -12.79 10.67 2.13
N SER A 120 -12.18 10.04 3.13
CA SER A 120 -10.76 9.71 3.11
C SER A 120 -10.55 8.20 3.02
N ILE A 121 -9.59 7.76 2.22
CA ILE A 121 -9.02 6.42 2.27
C ILE A 121 -7.54 6.54 2.64
N ILE A 122 -7.13 5.87 3.73
CA ILE A 122 -5.79 5.95 4.32
C ILE A 122 -5.20 4.54 4.38
N TYR A 123 -3.97 4.37 3.92
CA TYR A 123 -3.33 3.07 3.70
C TYR A 123 -1.81 3.18 3.86
N PRO A 124 -1.10 2.05 4.01
CA PRO A 124 0.37 2.06 4.03
C PRO A 124 0.95 2.65 2.74
N ALA A 125 1.90 3.58 2.87
CA ALA A 125 2.36 4.44 1.77
C ALA A 125 3.05 3.70 0.61
N GLU A 126 3.52 2.47 0.83
CA GLU A 126 4.11 1.61 -0.20
C GLU A 126 3.11 1.10 -1.25
N TYR A 127 1.81 1.22 -0.97
CA TYR A 127 0.70 0.83 -1.83
C TYR A 127 0.04 2.00 -2.59
N ASP A 128 0.63 3.20 -2.56
CA ASP A 128 0.06 4.41 -3.17
C ASP A 128 -0.28 4.25 -4.67
N ASP A 129 0.65 3.66 -5.43
CA ASP A 129 0.47 3.38 -6.86
C ASP A 129 -0.65 2.33 -7.09
N GLU A 130 -0.70 1.28 -6.26
CA GLU A 130 -1.71 0.22 -6.36
C GLU A 130 -3.11 0.67 -5.95
N ILE A 131 -3.24 1.47 -4.88
CA ILE A 131 -4.53 2.01 -4.44
C ILE A 131 -5.08 2.96 -5.50
N SER A 132 -4.21 3.81 -6.06
CA SER A 132 -4.56 4.68 -7.19
C SER A 132 -5.13 3.86 -8.36
N SER A 133 -4.43 2.79 -8.73
CA SER A 133 -4.84 1.92 -9.84
C SER A 133 -6.17 1.22 -9.55
N TRP A 134 -6.34 0.68 -8.33
CA TRP A 134 -7.58 0.05 -7.88
C TRP A 134 -8.79 1.00 -7.93
N LEU A 135 -8.63 2.25 -7.48
CA LEU A 135 -9.69 3.26 -7.54
C LEU A 135 -10.09 3.59 -8.98
N LEU A 136 -9.11 3.68 -9.89
CA LEU A 136 -9.35 3.91 -11.32
C LEU A 136 -10.10 2.74 -11.97
N GLU A 137 -9.70 1.50 -11.68
CA GLU A 137 -10.36 0.29 -12.17
C GLU A 137 -11.80 0.16 -11.64
N ALA A 138 -12.01 0.48 -10.36
CA ALA A 138 -13.33 0.58 -9.76
C ALA A 138 -14.19 1.72 -10.35
N ARG A 139 -13.60 2.57 -11.21
CA ARG A 139 -14.19 3.80 -11.76
C ARG A 139 -14.72 4.72 -10.66
N TYR A 140 -14.06 4.70 -9.52
CA TYR A 140 -14.44 5.53 -8.40
C TYR A 140 -14.08 6.98 -8.72
N LYS A 141 -15.08 7.87 -8.61
CA LYS A 141 -14.96 9.28 -8.94
C LYS A 141 -15.74 10.10 -7.91
N THR A 142 -15.16 11.22 -7.53
CA THR A 142 -15.82 12.30 -6.77
C THR A 142 -16.10 13.46 -7.72
N THR A 143 -17.07 14.31 -7.35
CA THR A 143 -17.32 15.58 -8.02
C THR A 143 -16.48 16.72 -7.44
N GLY A 144 -15.98 16.55 -6.22
CA GLY A 144 -15.23 17.57 -5.50
C GLY A 144 -13.72 17.57 -5.77
N ALA A 145 -13.02 18.39 -5.00
CA ALA A 145 -11.56 18.45 -5.04
C ALA A 145 -10.98 17.18 -4.39
N ALA A 146 -9.90 16.66 -4.97
CA ALA A 146 -9.17 15.54 -4.45
C ALA A 146 -7.73 15.94 -4.08
N GLU A 147 -7.26 15.43 -2.95
CA GLU A 147 -5.88 15.58 -2.48
C GLU A 147 -5.33 14.20 -2.12
N GLY A 148 -4.02 13.97 -2.34
CA GLY A 148 -3.40 12.68 -2.08
C GLY A 148 -1.99 12.78 -1.50
N GLY A 149 -1.54 11.69 -0.89
CA GLY A 149 -0.18 11.50 -0.41
C GLY A 149 -0.01 11.60 1.11
N ILE A 150 1.24 11.44 1.55
CA ILE A 150 1.62 11.33 2.97
C ILE A 150 1.30 12.62 3.75
N GLU A 151 1.62 13.78 3.18
CA GLU A 151 1.38 15.07 3.85
C GLU A 151 -0.12 15.35 4.05
N ALA A 152 -0.97 14.85 3.15
CA ALA A 152 -2.42 15.00 3.28
C ALA A 152 -2.95 14.21 4.49
N VAL A 153 -2.41 13.02 4.73
CA VAL A 153 -2.71 12.23 5.93
C VAL A 153 -2.25 12.94 7.20
N GLN A 154 -1.03 13.48 7.18
CA GLN A 154 -0.51 14.24 8.32
C GLN A 154 -1.44 15.43 8.66
N ARG A 155 -1.79 16.25 7.67
CA ARG A 155 -2.73 17.38 7.85
C ARG A 155 -4.09 16.92 8.37
N TYR A 156 -4.61 15.81 7.84
CA TYR A 156 -5.88 15.26 8.28
C TYR A 156 -5.86 14.86 9.76
N TYR A 157 -4.77 14.24 10.23
CA TYR A 157 -4.61 13.90 11.65
C TYR A 157 -4.39 15.11 12.55
N GLU A 158 -3.62 16.10 12.10
CA GLU A 158 -3.40 17.35 12.85
C GLU A 158 -4.68 18.16 13.03
N GLN A 159 -5.53 18.20 12.00
CA GLN A 159 -6.78 18.98 12.02
C GLN A 159 -7.91 18.29 12.81
N GLN A 160 -7.79 16.99 13.11
CA GLN A 160 -8.76 16.21 13.89
C GLN A 160 -10.23 16.47 13.51
N PRO A 161 -10.63 16.31 12.23
CA PRO A 161 -12.02 16.52 11.85
C PRO A 161 -12.95 15.56 12.60
N GLN A 162 -14.21 15.97 12.77
CA GLN A 162 -15.21 15.12 13.41
C GLN A 162 -15.50 13.92 12.51
N ILE A 163 -15.10 12.73 12.94
CA ILE A 163 -15.37 11.51 12.17
C ILE A 163 -16.82 11.09 12.41
N LEU A 164 -17.60 11.07 11.34
CA LEU A 164 -19.01 10.69 11.34
C LEU A 164 -19.18 9.17 11.15
N GLU A 165 -18.37 8.58 10.27
CA GLU A 165 -18.41 7.14 9.98
C GLU A 165 -16.99 6.61 9.71
N ARG A 166 -16.74 5.35 10.12
CA ARG A 166 -15.48 4.63 9.88
C ARG A 166 -15.76 3.26 9.30
N HIS A 167 -14.92 2.85 8.36
CA HIS A 167 -14.94 1.51 7.82
C HIS A 167 -13.51 1.01 7.56
N GLN A 168 -13.27 -0.28 7.83
CA GLN A 168 -11.98 -0.91 7.58
C GLN A 168 -12.11 -1.79 6.33
N LEU A 169 -11.32 -1.50 5.30
CA LEU A 169 -11.18 -2.37 4.14
C LEU A 169 -10.08 -3.40 4.40
N PHE A 170 -10.29 -4.59 3.85
CA PHE A 170 -9.36 -5.72 3.91
C PHE A 170 -8.84 -6.00 2.50
N GLY A 171 -7.52 -6.21 2.39
CA GLY A 171 -6.86 -6.34 1.09
C GLY A 171 -7.00 -7.72 0.46
N GLU A 172 -6.83 -7.78 -0.87
CA GLU A 172 -6.81 -9.00 -1.69
C GLU A 172 -5.60 -9.87 -1.33
N SER A 173 -4.46 -9.24 -1.06
CA SER A 173 -3.24 -9.93 -0.67
C SER A 173 -3.15 -10.11 0.85
N GLU A 174 -3.95 -11.03 1.39
CA GLU A 174 -3.38 -11.97 2.35
C GLU A 174 -2.69 -13.12 1.60
N LEU A 175 -1.82 -12.78 0.63
CA LEU A 175 -0.79 -13.72 0.20
C LEU A 175 -0.07 -14.13 1.47
N ILE A 176 -0.11 -15.44 1.80
CA ILE A 176 0.40 -16.03 3.04
C ILE A 176 1.81 -15.46 3.25
N SER A 177 1.89 -14.44 4.10
CA SER A 177 3.11 -13.75 4.44
C SER A 177 3.67 -14.47 5.63
N ARG A 178 4.93 -14.87 5.54
CA ARG A 178 5.60 -15.48 6.68
C ARG A 178 5.83 -14.40 7.73
N THR A 179 5.83 -14.80 8.98
CA THR A 179 6.05 -13.89 10.12
C THR A 179 7.03 -14.52 11.10
N GLY A 180 7.72 -13.66 11.84
CA GLY A 180 8.65 -13.99 12.91
C GLY A 180 9.66 -15.07 12.52
N PRO A 181 9.72 -16.20 13.25
CA PRO A 181 10.70 -17.25 13.00
C PRO A 181 10.65 -17.85 11.60
N GLU A 182 9.46 -17.94 10.99
CA GLU A 182 9.30 -18.53 9.66
C GLU A 182 9.94 -17.66 8.57
N LEU A 183 9.76 -16.34 8.68
CA LEU A 183 10.41 -15.38 7.79
C LEU A 183 11.93 -15.38 8.00
N LEU A 184 12.38 -15.37 9.26
CA LEU A 184 13.81 -15.39 9.59
C LEU A 184 14.50 -16.68 9.14
N ALA A 185 13.80 -17.81 9.10
CA ALA A 185 14.33 -19.06 8.57
C ALA A 185 14.48 -19.01 7.03
N SER A 186 13.64 -18.24 6.34
CA SER A 186 13.63 -18.18 4.87
C SER A 186 14.57 -17.14 4.28
N VAL A 187 15.12 -16.20 5.06
CA VAL A 187 15.97 -15.10 4.53
C VAL A 187 17.17 -15.59 3.73
N LYS A 188 17.72 -16.77 4.06
CA LYS A 188 18.86 -17.37 3.36
C LYS A 188 18.51 -17.95 1.97
N LEU A 189 17.22 -18.04 1.64
CA LEU A 189 16.78 -18.49 0.32
C LEU A 189 16.88 -17.34 -0.68
N ALA A 190 17.51 -17.60 -1.83
CA ALA A 190 17.65 -16.58 -2.86
C ALA A 190 16.28 -16.20 -3.49
N VAL A 191 15.38 -17.18 -3.59
CA VAL A 191 14.02 -17.01 -4.11
C VAL A 191 13.03 -17.40 -3.02
N GLN A 192 12.09 -16.51 -2.74
CA GLN A 192 11.19 -16.61 -1.60
C GLN A 192 9.87 -17.32 -1.92
N ARG A 193 9.50 -17.39 -3.21
CA ARG A 193 8.27 -17.98 -3.75
C ARG A 193 8.49 -18.53 -5.16
#